data_AF-A0A6I1JGE0-F1
#
_entry.id   AF-A0A6I1JGE0-F1
#
_cell.length_a   1.000
_cell.length_b   1.000
_cell.length_c   1.000
_cell.angle_alpha   90.00
_cell.angle_beta   90.00
_cell.angle_gamma   90.00
#
_symmetry.space_group_name_H-M   'P 1'
#
loop_
_entity.id
_entity.type
_entity.pdbx_description
1 polymer ?
#
loop_
_entity_poly.entity_id
_entity_poly.type
_entity_poly.pdbx_seq_one_letter_code
_entity_poly.pdbx_strand_id
1 'polypeptide(L)' 'MTQDPSSFVLKRRHLLGIEGLSPQEITGLLDLAEEFVTLNRQIEKKRTSLRGRTQIN' A
#
# COMPACT_ATOMS: atom_id res chain seq x y z
N MET A 1 -14.73 0.65 -13.67
CA MET A 1 -14.38 1.81 -12.82
C MET A 1 -13.25 1.36 -11.91
N THR A 2 -12.00 1.52 -12.36
CA THR A 2 -10.82 1.08 -11.61
C THR A 2 -10.61 2.03 -10.44
N GLN A 3 -10.82 1.57 -9.22
CA GLN A 3 -10.49 2.34 -8.02
C GLN A 3 -8.98 2.61 -8.03
N ASP A 4 -8.61 3.87 -8.23
CA ASP A 4 -7.26 4.34 -7.92
C ASP A 4 -7.03 4.08 -6.43
N PRO A 5 -5.93 3.42 -6.05
CA PRO A 5 -5.59 3.24 -4.64
C PRO A 5 -5.48 4.62 -3.99
N SER A 6 -5.80 4.72 -2.70
CA SER A 6 -5.66 5.95 -1.91
C SER A 6 -4.36 6.66 -2.28
N SER A 7 -4.46 7.98 -2.45
CA SER A 7 -3.34 8.89 -2.74
C SER A 7 -2.35 8.99 -1.56
N PHE A 8 -2.33 8.00 -0.68
CA PHE A 8 -1.41 7.94 0.45
C PHE A 8 0.00 7.69 -0.06
N VAL A 9 0.87 8.69 0.12
CA VAL A 9 2.30 8.60 -0.18
C VAL A 9 3.07 8.66 1.12
N LEU A 10 3.79 7.58 1.43
CA LEU A 10 4.73 7.57 2.54
C LEU A 10 5.90 8.51 2.21
N LYS A 11 6.07 9.57 3.01
CA LYS A 11 7.13 10.58 2.79
C LYS A 11 8.53 10.02 3.00
N ARG A 12 8.66 8.96 3.81
CA ARG A 12 9.95 8.32 4.09
C ARG A 12 10.30 7.32 3.01
N ARG A 13 11.58 7.29 2.65
CA ARG A 13 12.13 6.33 1.67
C ARG A 13 12.21 4.90 2.20
N HIS A 14 12.44 4.75 3.50
CA HIS A 14 12.61 3.45 4.16
C HIS A 14 11.60 3.30 5.30
N LEU A 15 11.02 2.11 5.41
CA LEU A 15 10.17 1.69 6.53
C LEU A 15 10.93 0.60 7.30
N LEU A 16 11.74 1.01 8.28
CA LEU A 16 12.59 0.11 9.07
C LEU A 16 11.93 -0.33 10.39
N GLY A 17 10.83 0.31 10.77
CA GLY A 17 10.10 0.08 12.01
C GLY A 17 8.97 1.09 12.17
N ILE A 18 8.29 1.03 13.31
CA ILE A 18 7.17 1.93 13.63
C ILE A 18 7.61 3.18 14.40
N GLU A 19 8.85 3.20 14.91
CA GLU A 19 9.39 4.33 15.65
C GLU A 19 9.46 5.57 14.76
N GLY A 20 8.98 6.71 15.29
CA GLY A 20 8.99 7.98 14.59
C GLY A 20 7.92 8.13 13.50
N LEU A 21 7.04 7.14 13.29
CA LEU A 21 5.85 7.33 12.45
C LEU A 21 4.87 8.26 13.13
N SER A 22 4.33 9.24 12.39
CA SER A 22 3.25 10.06 12.91
C SER A 22 1.92 9.30 12.90
N PRO A 23 0.94 9.67 13.73
CA PRO A 23 -0.38 9.07 13.70
C PRO A 23 -1.03 9.09 12.30
N GLN A 24 -0.84 10.17 11.54
CA GLN A 24 -1.38 10.31 10.18
C GLN A 24 -0.75 9.33 9.20
N GLU A 25 0.55 9.05 9.33
CA GLU A 25 1.24 8.07 8.49
C GLU A 25 0.79 6.65 8.82
N ILE A 26 0.57 6.36 10.10
CA ILE A 26 0.03 5.07 10.54
C ILE A 26 -1.39 4.89 9.97
N THR A 27 -2.27 5.87 10.16
CA THR A 27 -3.65 5.80 9.62
C THR A 27 -3.64 5.63 8.11
N GLY A 28 -2.84 6.41 7.38
CA GLY A 28 -2.77 6.27 5.92
C GLY A 28 -2.22 4.92 5.44
N LEU A 29 -1.27 4.30 6.17
CA LEU A 29 -0.83 2.93 5.91
C LEU A 29 -1.94 1.91 6.15
N LEU A 30 -2.74 2.09 7.21
CA LEU A 30 -3.86 1.20 7.54
C LEU A 30 -5.00 1.32 6.52
N ASP A 31 -5.35 2.54 6.10
CA ASP A 31 -6.36 2.79 5.06
C ASP A 31 -5.94 2.14 3.74
N LEU A 32 -4.68 2.32 3.33
CA LEU A 32 -4.12 1.67 2.14
C LEU A 32 -4.17 0.14 2.25
N ALA A 33 -3.88 -0.41 3.43
CA ALA A 33 -3.95 -1.85 3.65
C ALA A 33 -5.38 -2.39 3.47
N GLU A 34 -6.41 -1.69 3.96
CA GLU A 34 -7.81 -2.09 3.82
C GLU A 34 -8.26 -2.15 2.35
N GLU A 35 -7.77 -1.24 1.52
CA GLU A 35 -8.01 -1.29 0.07
C GLU A 35 -7.42 -2.55 -0.57
N PHE A 36 -6.19 -2.91 -0.19
CA PHE A 36 -5.56 -4.14 -0.68
C PHE A 36 -6.26 -5.40 -0.14
N VAL A 37 -6.82 -5.37 1.07
CA VAL A 37 -7.68 -6.44 1.58
C VAL A 37 -8.91 -6.60 0.69
N THR A 38 -9.60 -5.50 0.38
CA THR A 38 -10.77 -5.49 -0.50
C THR A 38 -10.41 -6.05 -1.88
N LEU A 39 -9.29 -5.60 -2.47
CA LEU A 39 -8.79 -6.12 -3.75
C LEU A 39 -8.49 -7.62 -3.68
N ASN A 40 -7.82 -8.08 -2.61
CA ASN A 40 -7.50 -9.49 -2.42
C ASN A 40 -8.72 -10.39 -2.22
N ARG A 41 -9.90 -9.83 -1.94
CA ARG A 41 -11.16 -10.58 -1.86
C ARG A 41 -11.90 -10.70 -3.21
N GLN A 42 -11.55 -9.89 -4.21
CA GLN A 42 -12.17 -9.95 -5.54
C GLN A 42 -11.72 -11.19 -6.32
N ILE A 43 -12.51 -11.62 -7.32
CA ILE A 43 -12.14 -12.76 -8.18
C ILE A 43 -10.94 -12.39 -9.06
N GLU A 44 -10.90 -11.16 -9.55
CA GLU A 44 -9.79 -10.61 -10.34
C GLU A 44 -8.83 -9.81 -9.44
N LYS A 45 -7.70 -10.43 -9.08
CA LYS A 45 -6.71 -9.84 -8.14
C LYS A 45 -5.44 -9.34 -8.82
N LYS A 46 -5.29 -9.55 -10.14
CA LYS A 46 -4.05 -9.25 -10.85
C LYS A 46 -3.90 -7.73 -11.04
N ARG A 47 -2.92 -7.14 -10.35
CA ARG A 47 -2.44 -5.78 -10.61
C ARG A 47 -1.09 -5.78 -11.31
N THR A 48 -0.84 -4.75 -12.10
CA THR A 48 0.42 -4.53 -12.82
C THR A 48 1.34 -3.54 -12.10
N SER A 49 1.04 -3.18 -10.86
CA SER A 49 1.77 -2.18 -10.07
C SER A 49 3.27 -2.50 -9.90
N LEU A 50 3.63 -3.79 -9.84
CA LEU A 50 5.02 -4.26 -9.76
C LEU A 50 5.51 -4.86 -11.09
N ARG A 51 4.81 -4.67 -12.21
CA ARG A 51 5.21 -5.20 -13.52
C ARG A 51 6.61 -4.67 -13.88
N GLY A 52 7.52 -5.56 -14.24
CA GLY A 52 8.91 -5.22 -14.57
C GLY A 52 9.79 -4.89 -13.37
N ARG A 53 9.32 -5.15 -12.13
CA ARG A 53 10.11 -5.00 -10.90
C ARG A 53 10.34 -6.37 -10.26
N THR A 54 11.50 -6.53 -9.62
CA THR A 54 11.84 -7.70 -8.81
C THR A 54 11.95 -7.28 -7.35
N GLN A 55 11.21 -7.95 -6.47
CA GLN A 55 11.34 -7.80 -5.02
C GLN A 55 12.39 -8.81 -4.52
N ILE A 56 13.33 -8.34 -3.71
CA ILE A 56 14.40 -9.14 -3.09
C ILE A 56 14.16 -9.12 -1.58
N ASN A 57 14.31 -10.26 -0.92
CA ASN A 57 14.17 -10.44 0.53
C ASN A 57 15.40 -11.18 1.07
#